data_AF-L7SV50-F1
#
_entry.id   AF-L7SV50-F1
#
_cell.length_a   1.000
_cell.length_b   1.000
_cell.length_c   1.000
_cell.angle_alpha   90.00
_cell.angle_beta   90.00
_cell.angle_gamma   90.00
#
_symmetry.space_group_name_H-M   'P 1'
#
loop_
_entity.id
_entity.type
_entity.pdbx_description
1 polymer ?
#
loop_
_entity_poly.entity_id
_entity_poly.type
_entity_poly.pdbx_seq_one_letter_code
_entity_poly.pdbx_strand_id
1 'polypeptide(L)'
;HPLKEMRTWVHQACMSPCPTTKHGMQPARMASATLNCAKMIEYTLHNGYDHCINMQMGPKTGEAGQFTDFEQVFEAWIKQMEWLMNFGTRIVNRARMKSPENYGRPFLSGISERSIENGLDILSSKGERGNAWVTFFTWVENA
;
A
#
# COMPACT_ATOMS: atom_id res chain seq x y z
N HIS A 1 16.35 -2.68 -11.56
CA HIS A 1 16.34 -2.54 -13.04
C HIS A 1 17.76 -2.25 -13.53
N PRO A 2 18.15 -2.67 -14.74
CA PRO A 2 19.41 -2.26 -15.36
C PRO A 2 19.58 -0.74 -15.39
N LEU A 3 20.81 -0.25 -15.32
CA LEU A 3 21.10 1.19 -15.18
C LEU A 3 20.46 2.06 -16.27
N LYS A 4 20.44 1.59 -17.52
CA LYS A 4 19.78 2.31 -18.63
C LYS A 4 18.26 2.35 -18.47
N GLU A 5 17.65 1.23 -18.05
CA GLU A 5 16.21 1.13 -17.79
C GLU A 5 15.74 2.01 -16.63
N MET A 6 16.57 2.20 -15.59
CA MET A 6 16.22 3.06 -14.44
C MET A 6 16.02 4.54 -14.82
N ARG A 7 16.57 4.98 -15.96
CA ARG A 7 16.45 6.36 -16.45
C ARG A 7 15.13 6.63 -17.16
N THR A 8 14.35 5.58 -17.48
CA THR A 8 13.09 5.69 -18.20
C THR A 8 11.94 5.39 -17.26
N TRP A 9 11.33 6.45 -16.72
CA TRP A 9 10.20 6.35 -15.82
C TRP A 9 9.24 7.52 -16.01
N VAL A 10 7.99 7.32 -15.61
CA VAL A 10 6.93 8.33 -15.58
C VAL A 10 6.23 8.28 -14.23
N HIS A 11 5.38 9.24 -13.91
CA HIS A 11 4.50 9.07 -12.76
C HIS A 11 3.34 8.11 -13.12
N GLN A 12 3.13 7.07 -12.31
CA GLN A 12 1.98 6.15 -12.46
C GLN A 12 0.65 6.87 -12.22
N ALA A 13 0.69 7.81 -11.27
CA ALA A 13 -0.42 8.63 -10.82
C ALA A 13 0.17 9.98 -10.40
N CYS A 14 -0.14 10.50 -9.22
CA CYS A 14 0.38 11.80 -8.80
C CYS A 14 1.89 11.77 -8.51
N MET A 15 2.37 10.81 -7.69
CA MET A 15 3.73 10.88 -7.14
C MET A 15 4.58 9.61 -7.35
N SER A 16 3.96 8.43 -7.51
CA SER A 16 4.71 7.17 -7.58
C SER A 16 5.42 7.02 -8.93
N PRO A 17 6.75 6.82 -8.96
CA PRO A 17 7.47 6.56 -10.21
C PRO A 17 7.10 5.19 -10.76
N CYS A 18 7.01 5.08 -12.09
CA CYS A 18 6.74 3.83 -12.80
C CYS A 18 7.72 3.69 -13.96
N PRO A 19 8.58 2.66 -13.95
CA PRO A 19 9.46 2.37 -15.09
C PRO A 19 8.65 2.10 -16.36
N THR A 20 9.02 2.69 -17.49
CA THR A 20 8.36 2.44 -18.78
C THR A 20 9.01 1.27 -19.54
N THR A 21 9.39 0.22 -18.82
CA THR A 21 10.17 -0.90 -19.39
C THR A 21 9.41 -2.21 -19.36
N LYS A 22 9.75 -3.13 -20.26
CA LYS A 22 9.12 -4.46 -20.41
C LYS A 22 8.81 -5.16 -19.09
N HIS A 23 9.78 -5.20 -18.17
CA HIS A 23 9.62 -5.89 -16.90
C HIS A 23 9.20 -4.97 -15.75
N GLY A 24 9.40 -3.65 -15.89
CA GLY A 24 9.18 -2.69 -14.82
C GLY A 24 7.88 -1.91 -14.87
N MET A 25 7.20 -1.92 -16.01
CA MET A 25 5.92 -1.26 -16.16
C MET A 25 4.91 -1.83 -15.19
N GLN A 26 4.18 -0.92 -14.55
CA GLN A 26 3.08 -1.23 -13.69
C GLN A 26 1.75 -0.98 -14.42
N PRO A 27 1.01 -2.03 -14.78
CA PRO A 27 -0.15 -1.92 -15.69
C PRO A 27 -1.43 -1.37 -15.02
N ALA A 28 -1.43 -1.25 -13.70
CA ALA A 28 -2.53 -0.74 -12.91
C ALA A 28 -2.01 -0.04 -11.67
N ARG A 29 -2.75 0.93 -11.13
CA ARG A 29 -2.44 1.54 -9.84
C ARG A 29 -2.52 0.46 -8.75
N MET A 30 -1.37 0.11 -8.18
CA MET A 30 -1.26 -0.92 -7.14
C MET A 30 -0.40 -0.40 -5.99
N ALA A 31 -0.86 0.68 -5.36
CA ALA A 31 -0.31 1.05 -4.05
C ALA A 31 -0.59 -0.11 -3.10
N SER A 32 0.43 -0.62 -2.41
CA SER A 32 0.29 -1.72 -1.45
C SER A 32 -0.66 -1.34 -0.32
N ALA A 33 -0.72 -0.07 0.07
CA ALA A 33 -1.78 0.45 0.93
C ALA A 33 -1.95 1.96 0.72
N THR A 34 -3.11 2.48 1.09
CA THR A 34 -3.36 3.92 1.20
C THR A 34 -4.06 4.14 2.53
N LEU A 35 -3.44 4.89 3.42
CA LEU A 35 -3.83 4.99 4.83
C LEU A 35 -3.79 6.44 5.29
N ASN A 36 -4.64 6.76 6.28
CA ASN A 36 -4.68 8.07 6.93
C ASN A 36 -3.88 8.01 8.23
N CYS A 37 -2.83 8.81 8.34
CA CYS A 37 -2.00 8.88 9.54
C CYS A 37 -2.71 9.56 10.71
N ALA A 38 -3.60 10.53 10.48
CA ALA A 38 -4.43 11.11 11.54
C ALA A 38 -5.29 10.04 12.25
N LYS A 39 -5.77 9.03 11.51
CA LYS A 39 -6.55 7.92 12.08
C LYS A 39 -5.71 7.02 12.98
N MET A 40 -4.41 6.89 12.70
CA MET A 40 -3.48 6.15 13.57
C MET A 40 -3.34 6.85 14.93
N ILE A 41 -3.31 8.19 14.95
CA ILE A 41 -3.30 8.97 16.20
C ILE A 41 -4.63 8.83 16.94
N GLU A 42 -5.77 8.90 16.24
CA GLU A 42 -7.07 8.66 16.85
C GLU A 42 -7.13 7.30 17.54
N TYR A 43 -6.60 6.24 16.91
CA TYR A 43 -6.51 4.92 17.51
C TYR A 43 -5.58 4.87 18.71
N THR A 44 -4.45 5.58 18.68
CA THR A 44 -3.57 5.69 19.85
C THR A 44 -4.31 6.25 21.06
N LEU A 45 -5.14 7.27 20.85
CA LEU A 45 -5.86 7.96 21.93
C LEU A 45 -7.12 7.23 22.39
N HIS A 46 -7.67 6.34 21.57
CA HIS A 46 -8.90 5.58 21.87
C HIS A 46 -8.63 4.06 21.99
N ASN A 47 -7.43 3.68 22.40
CA ASN A 47 -7.05 2.28 22.66
C ASN A 47 -7.38 1.33 21.47
N GLY A 48 -7.18 1.82 20.24
CA GLY A 48 -7.44 1.11 18.99
C GLY A 48 -8.90 1.06 18.53
N TYR A 49 -9.82 1.69 19.26
CA TYR A 49 -11.24 1.69 18.90
C TYR A 49 -11.56 2.79 17.87
N ASP A 50 -12.31 2.44 16.83
CA ASP A 50 -12.80 3.37 15.83
C ASP A 50 -14.25 3.74 16.13
N HIS A 51 -14.48 5.01 16.51
CA HIS A 51 -15.81 5.52 16.82
C HIS A 51 -16.66 5.86 15.59
N CYS A 52 -16.06 6.05 14.41
CA CYS A 52 -16.81 6.31 13.19
C CYS A 52 -17.57 5.06 12.72
N ILE A 53 -17.00 3.88 12.95
CA ILE A 53 -17.59 2.59 12.56
C ILE A 53 -17.94 1.69 13.75
N ASN A 54 -17.76 2.18 14.98
CA ASN A 54 -18.04 1.48 16.24
C ASN A 54 -17.41 0.08 16.34
N MET A 55 -16.12 -0.01 16.03
CA MET A 55 -15.41 -1.30 16.01
C MET A 55 -13.98 -1.17 16.54
N GLN A 56 -13.51 -2.22 17.23
CA GLN A 56 -12.10 -2.36 17.59
C GLN A 56 -11.29 -2.65 16.31
N MET A 57 -10.72 -1.59 15.73
CA MET A 57 -9.98 -1.68 14.48
C MET A 57 -8.50 -1.94 14.71
N GLY A 58 -7.90 -1.25 15.67
CA GLY A 58 -6.50 -1.38 16.06
C GLY A 58 -6.29 -2.31 17.25
N PRO A 59 -5.04 -2.72 17.54
CA PRO A 59 -4.71 -3.38 18.79
C PRO A 59 -5.03 -2.48 19.99
N LYS A 60 -5.29 -3.09 21.16
CA LYS A 60 -5.41 -2.36 22.42
C LYS A 60 -4.03 -1.96 22.93
N THR A 61 -3.67 -0.69 22.75
CA THR A 61 -2.35 -0.13 23.06
C THR A 61 -2.27 0.58 24.42
N GLY A 62 -3.37 0.62 25.17
CA GLY A 62 -3.49 1.32 26.46
C GLY A 62 -4.53 2.43 26.40
N GLU A 63 -5.12 2.77 27.55
CA GLU A 63 -6.03 3.90 27.69
C GLU A 63 -5.24 5.21 27.75
N ALA A 64 -5.65 6.24 27.01
CA ALA A 64 -4.89 7.48 26.90
C ALA A 64 -4.61 8.15 28.26
N GLY A 65 -5.55 8.09 29.19
CA GLY A 65 -5.40 8.65 30.54
C GLY A 65 -4.38 7.92 31.42
N GLN A 66 -3.85 6.77 30.97
CA GLN A 66 -2.83 6.00 31.68
C GLN A 66 -1.40 6.34 31.23
N PHE A 67 -1.24 7.08 30.12
CA PHE A 67 0.09 7.45 29.65
C PHE A 67 0.69 8.56 30.52
N THR A 68 1.91 8.32 31.03
CA THR A 68 2.60 9.24 31.95
C THR A 68 3.63 10.12 31.26
N ASP A 69 4.04 9.75 30.04
CA ASP A 69 5.06 10.43 29.27
C ASP A 69 4.78 10.31 27.76
N PHE A 70 5.53 11.07 26.98
CA PHE A 70 5.35 11.13 25.52
C PHE A 70 5.77 9.82 24.85
N GLU A 71 6.81 9.17 25.36
CA GLU A 71 7.37 7.94 24.84
C GLU A 71 6.32 6.82 24.80
N GLN A 72 5.49 6.71 25.85
CA GLN A 72 4.38 5.74 25.88
C GLN A 72 3.34 6.01 24.78
N VAL A 73 3.01 7.28 24.52
CA VAL A 73 2.10 7.66 23.43
C VAL A 73 2.72 7.31 22.06
N PHE A 74 4.00 7.62 21.89
CA PHE A 74 4.74 7.36 20.66
C PHE A 74 4.85 5.85 20.37
N GLU A 75 5.14 5.03 21.39
CA GLU A 75 5.15 3.57 21.26
C GLU A 75 3.76 3.00 20.91
N ALA A 76 2.71 3.50 21.55
CA ALA A 76 1.34 3.13 21.22
C ALA A 76 0.99 3.50 19.77
N TRP A 77 1.42 4.68 19.30
CA TRP A 77 1.25 5.10 17.91
C TRP A 77 2.01 4.24 16.91
N ILE A 78 3.26 3.85 17.17
CA ILE A 78 4.00 2.92 16.33
C ILE A 78 3.22 1.61 16.18
N LYS A 79 2.71 1.05 17.29
CA LYS A 79 1.92 -0.20 17.26
C LYS A 79 0.66 -0.07 16.41
N GLN A 80 -0.05 1.05 16.49
CA GLN A 80 -1.22 1.32 15.63
C GLN A 80 -0.83 1.44 14.15
N MET A 81 0.27 2.14 13.85
CA MET A 81 0.78 2.31 12.49
C MET A 81 1.20 0.97 11.87
N GLU A 82 1.98 0.16 12.60
CA GLU A 82 2.42 -1.17 12.17
C GLU A 82 1.23 -2.07 11.85
N TRP A 83 0.22 -2.09 12.73
CA TRP A 83 -1.00 -2.86 12.52
C TRP A 83 -1.73 -2.43 11.23
N LEU A 84 -2.01 -1.13 11.08
CA LEU A 84 -2.77 -0.61 9.94
C LEU A 84 -2.03 -0.81 8.62
N MET A 85 -0.71 -0.58 8.59
CA MET A 85 0.12 -0.85 7.41
C MET A 85 0.09 -2.32 7.02
N ASN A 86 0.24 -3.21 8.01
CA ASN A 86 0.24 -4.65 7.79
C ASN A 86 -1.11 -5.13 7.26
N PHE A 87 -2.20 -4.70 7.89
CA PHE A 87 -3.57 -5.02 7.51
C PHE A 87 -3.88 -4.57 6.08
N GLY A 88 -3.65 -3.28 5.77
CA GLY A 88 -3.90 -2.72 4.45
C GLY A 88 -3.08 -3.40 3.35
N THR A 89 -1.79 -3.62 3.60
CA THR A 89 -0.88 -4.27 2.64
C THR A 89 -1.28 -5.70 2.34
N ARG A 90 -1.71 -6.47 3.36
CA ARG A 90 -2.15 -7.85 3.18
C ARG A 90 -3.39 -7.96 2.29
N ILE A 91 -4.36 -7.06 2.47
CA ILE A 91 -5.58 -7.04 1.66
C ILE A 91 -5.24 -6.80 0.19
N VAL A 92 -4.46 -5.76 -0.10
CA VAL A 92 -4.10 -5.43 -1.48
C VAL A 92 -3.24 -6.52 -2.11
N ASN A 93 -2.25 -7.05 -1.39
CA ASN A 93 -1.40 -8.12 -1.92
C ASN A 93 -2.21 -9.39 -2.21
N ARG A 94 -3.18 -9.74 -1.36
CA ARG A 94 -4.08 -10.87 -1.61
C ARG A 94 -4.92 -10.65 -2.86
N ALA A 95 -5.48 -9.46 -3.03
CA ALA A 95 -6.24 -9.09 -4.22
C ALA A 95 -5.37 -9.15 -5.49
N ARG A 96 -4.14 -8.63 -5.44
CA ARG A 96 -3.18 -8.67 -6.55
C ARG A 96 -2.87 -10.10 -6.97
N MET A 97 -2.57 -10.98 -6.01
CA MET A 97 -2.26 -12.39 -6.30
C MET A 97 -3.42 -13.13 -6.97
N LYS A 98 -4.66 -12.77 -6.65
CA LYS A 98 -5.86 -13.39 -7.22
C LYS A 98 -6.38 -12.72 -8.47
N SER A 99 -5.92 -11.51 -8.79
CA SER A 99 -6.44 -10.75 -9.92
C SER A 99 -6.25 -11.46 -11.28
N PRO A 100 -5.11 -12.10 -11.59
CA PRO A 100 -4.97 -12.82 -12.86
C PRO A 100 -5.96 -13.99 -13.03
N GLU A 101 -6.35 -14.63 -11.92
CA GLU A 101 -7.28 -15.77 -11.91
C GLU A 101 -8.74 -15.30 -12.06
N ASN A 102 -9.10 -14.20 -11.40
CA ASN A 102 -10.50 -13.77 -11.28
C ASN A 102 -10.88 -12.65 -12.28
N TYR A 103 -9.91 -11.85 -12.71
CA TYR A 103 -10.14 -10.59 -13.42
C TYR A 103 -9.08 -10.37 -14.51
N GLY A 104 -9.00 -11.30 -15.46
CA GLY A 104 -8.06 -11.23 -16.58
C GLY A 104 -8.22 -9.96 -17.41
N ARG A 105 -7.11 -9.43 -17.92
CA ARG A 105 -7.01 -8.18 -18.68
C ARG A 105 -6.42 -8.46 -20.06
N PRO A 106 -7.16 -9.13 -20.96
CA PRO A 106 -6.63 -9.59 -22.24
C PRO A 106 -6.15 -8.44 -23.13
N PHE A 107 -6.87 -7.31 -23.16
CA PHE A 107 -6.45 -6.15 -23.95
C PHE A 107 -5.11 -5.57 -23.49
N LEU A 108 -4.96 -5.32 -22.18
CA LEU A 108 -3.70 -4.80 -21.62
C LEU A 108 -2.55 -5.80 -21.76
N SER A 109 -2.86 -7.10 -21.66
CA SER A 109 -1.88 -8.16 -21.87
C SER A 109 -1.44 -8.26 -23.33
N GLY A 110 -2.36 -8.08 -24.28
CA GLY A 110 -2.09 -8.12 -25.72
C GLY A 110 -1.28 -6.94 -26.27
N ILE A 111 -1.08 -5.88 -25.48
CA ILE A 111 -0.21 -4.73 -25.84
C ILE A 111 1.07 -4.69 -25.00
N SER A 112 1.33 -5.70 -24.17
CA SER A 112 2.52 -5.78 -23.34
C SER A 112 3.46 -6.87 -23.84
N GLU A 113 4.68 -6.48 -24.20
CA GLU A 113 5.73 -7.39 -24.67
C GLU A 113 5.95 -8.57 -23.70
N ARG A 114 6.04 -8.30 -22.39
CA ARG A 114 6.23 -9.33 -21.36
C ARG A 114 5.08 -10.34 -21.36
N SER A 115 3.84 -9.87 -21.46
CA SER A 115 2.66 -10.72 -21.42
C SER A 115 2.54 -11.58 -22.67
N ILE A 116 2.77 -11.00 -23.84
CA ILE A 116 2.72 -11.69 -25.13
C ILE A 116 3.74 -12.84 -25.17
N GLU A 117 5.00 -12.57 -24.79
CA GLU A 117 6.07 -13.58 -24.85
C GLU A 117 5.85 -14.75 -23.89
N ASN A 118 5.25 -14.51 -22.73
CA ASN A 118 5.13 -15.52 -21.68
C ASN A 118 3.73 -16.15 -21.59
N GLY A 119 2.76 -15.65 -22.38
CA GLY A 119 1.36 -16.09 -22.29
C GLY A 119 0.74 -15.79 -20.91
N LEU A 120 1.14 -14.67 -20.28
CA LEU A 120 0.72 -14.32 -18.93
C LEU A 120 -0.18 -13.08 -18.94
N ASP A 121 -1.19 -13.09 -18.08
CA ASP A 121 -1.93 -11.87 -17.75
C ASP A 121 -0.97 -10.79 -17.23
N ILE A 122 -1.24 -9.54 -17.61
CA ILE A 122 -0.37 -8.41 -17.28
C ILE A 122 -0.23 -8.15 -15.77
N LEU A 123 -1.19 -8.59 -14.94
CA LEU A 123 -1.10 -8.51 -13.48
C LEU A 123 -0.40 -9.70 -12.84
N SER A 124 0.03 -10.70 -13.62
CA SER A 124 0.87 -11.78 -13.12
C SER A 124 2.18 -11.22 -12.57
N SER A 125 2.53 -11.63 -11.35
CA SER A 125 3.79 -11.23 -10.72
C SER A 125 5.00 -11.97 -11.28
N LYS A 126 4.79 -13.03 -12.08
CA LYS A 126 5.88 -13.80 -12.68
C LYS A 126 6.65 -12.94 -13.68
N GLY A 127 7.94 -12.73 -13.42
CA GLY A 127 8.82 -11.95 -14.30
C GLY A 127 8.64 -10.43 -14.23
N GLU A 128 7.86 -9.94 -13.26
CA GLU A 128 7.75 -8.50 -12.99
C GLU A 128 8.90 -8.00 -12.09
N ARG A 129 9.36 -6.78 -12.35
CA ARG A 129 10.26 -6.02 -11.47
C ARG A 129 9.37 -4.99 -10.78
N GLY A 130 8.73 -5.44 -9.69
CA GLY A 130 7.65 -4.71 -9.03
C GLY A 130 8.04 -3.31 -8.54
N ASN A 131 7.02 -2.50 -8.30
CA ASN A 131 7.13 -1.12 -7.82
C ASN A 131 6.16 -0.93 -6.65
N ALA A 132 6.56 -1.38 -5.46
CA ALA A 132 5.72 -1.34 -4.27
C ALA A 132 5.85 0.01 -3.57
N TRP A 133 4.73 0.63 -3.23
CA TRP A 133 4.69 1.81 -2.37
C TRP A 133 3.45 1.79 -1.49
N VAL A 134 3.52 2.51 -0.36
CA VAL A 134 2.37 2.84 0.48
C VAL A 134 2.14 4.35 0.39
N THR A 135 0.89 4.77 0.42
CA THR A 135 0.53 6.19 0.48
C THR A 135 0.02 6.53 1.87
N PHE A 136 0.66 7.51 2.49
CA PHE A 136 0.22 8.14 3.72
C PHE A 136 -0.41 9.48 3.39
N PHE A 137 -1.72 9.56 3.57
CA PHE A 137 -2.43 10.83 3.63
C PHE A 137 -2.47 11.30 5.08
N THR A 138 -2.77 12.58 5.27
CA THR A 138 -2.88 13.20 6.61
C THR A 138 -1.60 13.03 7.45
N TRP A 139 -0.43 13.05 6.80
CA TRP A 139 0.88 12.94 7.47
C TRP A 139 1.21 14.20 8.26
N VAL A 140 0.84 15.35 7.70
CA VAL A 140 0.85 16.65 8.36
C VAL A 140 -0.57 17.19 8.28
N GLU A 141 -1.20 17.34 9.44
CA GLU A 141 -2.46 18.07 9.58
C GLU A 141 -2.10 19.49 10.01
N ASN A 142 -2.30 20.45 9.11
CA ASN A 142 -2.17 21.86 9.44
C ASN A 142 -3.54 22.39 9.89
N ALA A 143 -3.53 23.19 10.96
CA ALA A 143 -4.71 23.91 11.45
C ALA A 143 -5.13 25.03 10.50
#